data_AF-A0A7W0CXM5-F1
#
_entry.id   AF-A0A7W0CXM5-F1
#
_cell.length_a   1.000
_cell.length_b   1.000
_cell.length_c   1.000
_cell.angle_alpha   90.00
_cell.angle_beta   90.00
_cell.angle_gamma   90.00
#
_symmetry.space_group_name_H-M   'P 1'
#
loop_
_entity.id
_entity.type
_entity.pdbx_description
1 polymer ?
#
loop_
_entity_poly.entity_id
_entity_poly.type
_entity_poly.pdbx_seq_one_letter_code
_entity_poly.pdbx_strand_id
1 'polypeptide(L)' 'MAQTDKPVAIVCRTCGSQHVSRDAWADWDSARQEWVLGAVFDYAHCHDCDGETSLDEVPLAGTCG' A
#
# COMPACT_ATOMS: atom_id res chain seq x y z
N MET A 1 17.19 -16.73 -6.13
CA MET A 1 16.02 -17.28 -5.43
C MET A 1 14.87 -16.37 -5.81
N ALA A 2 14.02 -16.77 -6.76
CA ALA A 2 12.90 -15.93 -7.21
C ALA A 2 11.65 -16.45 -6.50
N GLN A 3 11.28 -15.84 -5.39
CA GLN A 3 9.99 -16.08 -4.75
C GLN A 3 8.91 -15.55 -5.71
N THR A 4 8.20 -16.44 -6.39
CA THR A 4 6.98 -16.10 -7.14
C THR A 4 5.85 -15.96 -6.13
N ASP A 5 5.79 -14.80 -5.48
CA ASP A 5 4.65 -14.45 -4.66
C ASP A 5 3.44 -14.23 -5.57
N LYS A 6 2.32 -14.91 -5.27
CA LYS A 6 1.08 -14.70 -6.03
C LYS A 6 0.69 -13.23 -5.88
N PRO A 7 0.18 -12.56 -6.91
CA PRO A 7 -0.20 -11.17 -6.78
C PRO A 7 -1.21 -11.01 -5.64
N VAL A 8 -1.03 -9.99 -4.80
CA VAL A 8 -1.91 -9.65 -3.68
C VAL A 8 -2.52 -8.27 -3.88
N ALA A 9 -3.71 -8.06 -3.34
CA ALA A 9 -4.30 -6.74 -3.13
C ALA A 9 -4.21 -6.38 -1.64
N ILE A 10 -3.92 -5.12 -1.36
CA ILE A 10 -3.97 -4.56 0.00
C ILE A 10 -5.33 -3.92 0.18
N VAL A 11 -6.07 -4.35 1.21
CA VAL A 11 -7.44 -3.89 1.46
C VAL A 11 -7.61 -3.37 2.87
N CYS A 12 -8.53 -2.43 3.05
CA CYS A 12 -9.00 -2.01 4.36
C CYS A 12 -9.67 -3.19 5.06
N ARG A 13 -9.22 -3.54 6.26
CA ARG A 13 -9.82 -4.62 7.07
C ARG A 13 -11.31 -4.39 7.36
N THR A 14 -11.72 -3.13 7.49
CA THR A 14 -13.08 -2.77 7.90
C THR A 14 -14.09 -2.86 6.75
N CYS A 15 -13.78 -2.30 5.59
CA CYS A 15 -14.72 -2.20 4.47
C CYS A 15 -14.34 -3.07 3.26
N GLY A 16 -13.13 -3.64 3.22
CA GLY A 16 -12.62 -4.43 2.10
C GLY A 16 -12.17 -3.60 0.88
N SER A 17 -12.20 -2.27 0.95
CA SER A 17 -11.76 -1.40 -0.15
C SER A 17 -10.25 -1.48 -0.38
N GLN A 18 -9.83 -1.37 -1.65
CA GLN A 18 -8.42 -1.21 -2.05
C GLN A 18 -7.95 0.26 -2.00
N HIS A 19 -8.85 1.20 -1.71
CA HIS A 19 -8.53 2.62 -1.66
C HIS A 19 -7.92 2.98 -0.30
N VAL A 20 -6.68 2.54 -0.11
CA VAL A 20 -5.93 2.64 1.14
C VAL A 20 -4.56 3.26 0.93
N SER A 21 -3.97 3.81 1.99
CA SER A 21 -2.62 4.36 1.99
C SER A 21 -1.92 4.06 3.31
N ARG A 22 -0.58 4.03 3.27
CA ARG A 22 0.26 4.03 4.47
C ARG A 22 0.99 5.35 4.59
N ASP A 23 1.32 5.72 5.81
CA ASP A 23 2.26 6.79 6.03
C ASP A 23 3.67 6.38 5.62
N ALA A 24 4.43 7.38 5.19
CA ALA A 24 5.80 7.21 4.81
C ALA A 24 6.54 8.54 4.92
N TRP A 25 7.84 8.44 5.15
CA TRP A 25 8.74 9.56 4.94
C TRP A 25 9.45 9.41 3.59
N ALA A 26 9.71 10.56 2.97
CA ALA A 26 10.48 10.65 1.76
C ALA A 26 11.55 11.72 1.93
N ASP A 27 12.74 11.44 1.42
CA ASP A 27 13.86 12.36 1.42
C ASP A 27 13.95 13.09 0.08
N TRP A 28 14.35 14.36 0.10
CA TRP A 28 14.58 15.12 -1.12
C TRP A 28 15.94 14.78 -1.71
N ASP A 29 15.96 14.16 -2.89
CA ASP A 29 17.18 13.94 -3.66
C ASP A 29 17.46 15.16 -4.55
N SER A 30 18.48 15.94 -4.19
CA SER A 30 18.84 17.16 -4.93
C SER A 30 19.47 16.89 -6.30
N ALA A 31 20.09 15.72 -6.52
CA ALA A 31 20.66 15.38 -7.82
C ALA A 31 19.56 14.98 -8.80
N ARG A 32 18.55 14.27 -8.32
CA ARG A 32 17.41 13.78 -9.11
C ARG A 32 16.24 14.75 -9.15
N GLN A 33 16.22 15.75 -8.26
CA GLN A 33 15.13 16.71 -8.08
C GLN A 33 13.78 16.03 -7.85
N GLU A 34 13.78 15.00 -7.01
CA GLU A 34 12.58 14.21 -6.70
C GLU A 34 12.56 13.80 -5.22
N TRP A 35 11.35 13.53 -4.72
CA TRP A 35 11.16 12.88 -3.43
C TRP A 35 11.36 11.37 -3.57
N VAL A 36 12.24 10.81 -2.77
CA VAL A 36 12.54 9.37 -2.76
C VAL A 36 11.98 8.76 -1.49
N LEU A 37 11.13 7.73 -1.65
CA LEU A 37 10.54 7.00 -0.53
C LEU A 37 11.64 6.31 0.29
N GLY A 38 11.77 6.68 1.57
CA GLY A 38 12.78 6.12 2.46
C GLY A 38 12.28 4.90 3.22
N ALA A 39 11.14 5.05 3.91
CA ALA A 39 10.50 3.99 4.67
C ALA A 39 8.99 4.22 4.74
N VAL A 40 8.27 3.11 4.90
CA VAL A 40 6.83 3.07 5.10
C VAL A 40 6.59 2.62 6.54
N PHE A 41 5.72 3.32 7.28
CA PHE A 41 5.42 2.96 8.66
C PHE A 41 4.10 2.18 8.76
N ASP A 42 3.63 1.97 9.98
CA ASP A 42 2.49 1.12 10.33
C ASP A 42 1.16 1.86 10.32
N TYR A 43 1.15 3.20 10.29
CA TYR A 43 -0.10 3.94 10.17
C TYR A 43 -0.70 3.72 8.78
N ALA A 44 -1.99 3.40 8.76
CA ALA A 44 -2.74 3.19 7.54
C ALA A 44 -4.06 3.95 7.57
N HIS A 45 -4.44 4.46 6.40
CA HIS A 45 -5.64 5.23 6.19
C HIS A 45 -6.48 4.59 5.09
N CYS A 46 -7.80 4.51 5.29
CA CYS A 46 -8.76 4.12 4.28
C CYS A 46 -9.51 5.35 3.80
N HIS A 47 -9.40 5.69 2.52
CA HIS A 47 -10.04 6.87 1.95
C HIS A 47 -11.56 6.73 1.85
N ASP A 48 -12.08 5.50 1.69
CA ASP A 48 -13.52 5.26 1.63
C ASP A 48 -14.20 5.27 3.03
N CYS A 49 -13.44 4.96 4.08
CA CYS A 49 -13.90 5.11 5.47
C CYS A 49 -13.57 6.50 6.03
N ASP A 50 -12.73 7.27 5.31
CA ASP A 50 -12.17 8.55 5.73
C ASP A 50 -11.54 8.50 7.13
N GLY A 51 -10.69 7.50 7.36
CA GLY A 51 -10.13 7.27 8.70
C GLY A 51 -8.99 6.27 8.77
N GLU A 52 -8.40 6.19 9.97
CA GLU A 52 -7.37 5.20 10.32
C GLU A 52 -7.93 3.77 10.20
N THR A 53 -7.10 2.85 9.71
CA THR A 53 -7.49 1.45 9.53
C THR A 53 -6.31 0.49 9.71
N SER A 54 -6.61 -0.80 9.72
CA SER A 54 -5.63 -1.86 9.49
C SER A 54 -5.76 -2.39 8.06
N LEU A 55 -4.66 -2.88 7.50
CA LEU A 55 -4.62 -3.44 6.14
C LEU A 55 -4.47 -4.95 6.18
N ASP A 56 -5.21 -5.63 5.31
CA ASP A 56 -5.08 -7.07 5.09
C ASP A 56 -4.60 -7.34 3.66
N GLU A 57 -3.77 -8.38 3.51
CA GLU A 57 -3.32 -8.88 2.21
C GLU A 57 -4.28 -9.97 1.74
N VAL A 58 -4.90 -9.79 0.58
CA VAL A 58 -5.78 -10.78 -0.03
C VAL A 58 -5.22 -11.22 -1.37
N PRO A 59 -5.36 -12.50 -1.77
CA PRO A 59 -4.93 -12.93 -3.09
C PRO A 59 -5.64 -12.12 -4.18
N LEU A 60 -4.87 -11.52 -5.09
CA LEU A 60 -5.42 -10.90 -6.28
C LEU A 60 -5.96 -12.03 -7.15
N ALA A 61 -7.28 -12.21 -7.17
CA ALA A 61 -7.92 -13.17 -8.05
C ALA A 61 -7.53 -12.77 -9.48
N GLY A 62 -6.62 -13.54 -10.07
CA GLY A 62 -6.12 -13.30 -11.41
C GLY A 62 -7.30 -13.17 -12.35
N THR A 63 -7.56 -11.96 -12.85
CA THR A 63 -8.54 -11.73 -13.88
C THR A 63 -8.03 -12.47 -15.11
N CYS A 64 -8.55 -13.68 -15.34
CA CYS A 64 -8.54 -14.27 -16.67
C CYS A 64 -9.50 -13.42 -17.50
N GLY A 65 -8.94 -12.47 -18.24
CA GLY A 65 -9.56 -11.75 -19.34
C GLY A 65 -8.94 -12.21 -20.64
#